data_AF-A0A7Y9KD99-F1
#
_entry.id   AF-A0A7Y9KD99-F1
#
_cell.length_a   1.000
_cell.length_b   1.000
_cell.length_c   1.000
_cell.angle_alpha   90.00
_cell.angle_beta   90.00
_cell.angle_gamma   90.00
#
_symmetry.space_group_name_H-M   'P 1'
#
loop_
_entity.id
_entity.type
_entity.pdbx_description
1 polymer ?
#
loop_
_entity_poly.entity_id
_entity_poly.type
_entity_poly.pdbx_seq_one_letter_code
_entity_poly.pdbx_strand_id
1 'polypeptide(L)'
;MGLGLPMTTRTERTGELLRSGRFPLPAARNRLRGIVTDVVRDGVMAQMESTTGPYRVVSLMSREATDQLELQVGVLAEAMIKSTDVVVERHAAG
;
A
#
# COMPACT_ATOMS: atom_id res chain seq x y z
N MET A 1 10.64 36.26 -17.92
CA MET A 1 10.97 36.18 -16.47
C MET A 1 9.75 35.59 -15.78
N GLY A 2 9.73 34.26 -15.62
CA GLY A 2 8.51 33.49 -15.32
C GLY A 2 8.16 33.52 -13.83
N LEU A 3 6.90 33.87 -13.55
CA LEU A 3 6.27 33.87 -12.25
C LEU A 3 6.35 32.47 -11.61
N GLY A 4 6.86 32.40 -10.38
CA GLY A 4 6.80 31.18 -9.57
C GLY A 4 5.35 30.79 -9.33
N LEU A 5 4.95 29.62 -9.80
CA LEU A 5 3.63 29.06 -9.53
C LEU A 5 3.48 28.85 -8.01
N PRO A 6 2.40 29.34 -7.37
CA PRO A 6 2.21 29.13 -5.93
C PRO A 6 2.06 27.64 -5.64
N MET A 7 2.79 27.17 -4.63
CA MET A 7 2.72 25.81 -4.12
C MET A 7 1.33 25.60 -3.49
N THR A 8 0.37 25.16 -4.30
CA THR A 8 -1.02 24.90 -3.86
C THR A 8 -1.04 23.94 -2.67
N THR A 9 -1.73 24.36 -1.62
CA THR A 9 -1.91 23.61 -0.39
C THR A 9 -2.70 22.31 -0.65
N ARG A 10 -2.31 21.22 0.01
CA ARG A 10 -2.84 19.85 -0.17
C ARG A 10 -4.38 19.74 -0.10
N THR A 11 -5.03 20.68 0.59
CA THR A 11 -6.48 20.72 0.78
C THR A 11 -7.23 21.10 -0.50
N GLU A 12 -6.72 22.05 -1.31
CA GLU A 12 -7.41 22.54 -2.51
C GLU A 12 -7.40 21.50 -3.65
N ARG A 13 -6.31 20.73 -3.75
CA ARG A 13 -6.18 19.66 -4.75
C ARG A 13 -7.26 18.59 -4.59
N THR A 14 -7.60 18.26 -3.34
CA THR A 14 -8.56 17.20 -3.00
C THR A 14 -9.94 17.47 -3.61
N GLY A 15 -10.39 18.72 -3.64
CA GLY A 15 -11.69 19.10 -4.21
C GLY A 15 -11.82 18.87 -5.72
N GLU A 16 -10.73 19.04 -6.48
CA GLU A 16 -10.71 18.84 -7.94
C GLU A 16 -10.61 17.36 -8.32
N LEU A 17 -9.91 16.58 -7.49
CA LEU A 17 -9.74 15.15 -7.65
C LEU A 17 -11.03 14.36 -7.38
N LEU A 18 -11.82 14.83 -6.41
CA LEU A 18 -13.18 14.33 -6.16
C LEU A 18 -14.11 14.56 -7.36
N ARG A 19 -14.01 15.73 -8.03
CA ARG A 19 -14.81 16.06 -9.21
C ARG A 19 -14.42 15.25 -10.45
N SER A 20 -13.16 14.82 -10.55
CA SER A 20 -12.64 14.04 -11.68
C SER A 20 -12.72 12.53 -11.49
N GLY A 21 -13.22 12.05 -10.33
CA GLY A 21 -13.25 10.62 -9.96
C GLY A 21 -11.88 9.98 -9.79
N ARG A 22 -10.79 10.76 -9.96
CA ARG A 22 -9.42 10.31 -9.77
C ARG A 22 -8.97 10.78 -8.40
N PHE A 23 -9.16 9.93 -7.40
CA PHE A 23 -8.36 10.04 -6.18
C PHE A 23 -6.89 9.82 -6.59
N PRO A 24 -5.97 10.77 -6.33
CA PRO A 24 -4.56 10.46 -6.45
C PRO A 24 -4.34 9.34 -5.46
N LEU A 25 -3.99 8.19 -6.00
CA LEU A 25 -3.50 7.11 -5.18
C LEU A 25 -2.42 7.70 -4.27
N PRO A 26 -2.42 7.36 -2.97
CA PRO A 26 -1.41 7.85 -2.06
C PRO A 26 -0.03 7.73 -2.70
N ALA A 27 0.84 8.71 -2.48
CA ALA A 27 2.25 8.63 -2.84
C ALA A 27 2.95 7.59 -1.94
N ALA A 28 2.48 6.34 -1.98
CA ALA A 28 3.23 5.18 -1.58
C ALA A 28 4.36 5.08 -2.62
N ARG A 29 5.55 5.56 -2.21
CA ARG A 29 6.75 5.52 -3.05
C ARG A 29 7.14 4.07 -3.38
N ASN A 30 6.74 3.14 -2.51
CA ASN A 30 6.96 1.73 -2.66
C ASN A 30 5.63 1.05 -2.93
N ARG A 31 5.41 0.69 -4.20
CA ARG A 31 4.33 -0.20 -4.61
C ARG A 31 4.92 -1.48 -5.14
N LEU A 32 4.46 -2.56 -4.54
CA LEU A 32 4.97 -3.89 -4.78
C LEU A 32 3.81 -4.70 -5.36
N ARG A 33 3.82 -4.89 -6.68
CA ARG A 33 2.85 -5.74 -7.38
C ARG A 33 3.24 -7.20 -7.19
N GLY A 34 2.32 -8.02 -6.71
CA GLY A 34 2.55 -9.44 -6.43
C GLY A 34 1.29 -10.29 -6.47
N ILE A 35 1.49 -11.59 -6.31
CA ILE A 35 0.41 -12.57 -6.18
C ILE A 35 0.24 -12.91 -4.71
N VAL A 36 -1.00 -12.86 -4.23
CA VAL A 36 -1.36 -13.32 -2.89
C VAL A 36 -1.07 -14.81 -2.78
N THR A 37 -0.25 -15.20 -1.81
CA THR A 37 0.15 -16.60 -1.58
C THR A 37 -0.49 -17.21 -0.35
N ASP A 38 -0.89 -16.40 0.64
CA ASP A 38 -1.59 -16.85 1.82
C ASP A 38 -2.50 -15.76 2.40
N VAL A 39 -3.61 -16.18 3.01
CA VAL A 39 -4.53 -15.28 3.72
C VAL A 39 -5.08 -15.99 4.95
N VAL A 40 -4.68 -15.51 6.13
CA VAL A 40 -5.18 -15.97 7.42
C VAL A 40 -6.12 -14.92 7.99
N ARG A 41 -7.34 -15.33 8.37
CA ARG A 41 -8.35 -14.47 8.98
C ARG A 41 -8.58 -14.93 10.41
N ASP A 42 -8.44 -14.04 11.39
CA ASP A 42 -8.64 -14.35 12.80
C ASP A 42 -9.27 -13.16 13.54
N GLY A 43 -10.47 -13.37 14.09
CA GLY A 43 -11.27 -12.31 14.71
C GLY A 43 -11.50 -11.12 13.77
N VAL A 44 -11.05 -9.94 14.21
CA VAL A 44 -11.16 -8.66 13.47
C VAL A 44 -9.95 -8.39 12.56
N MET A 45 -8.92 -9.23 12.62
CA MET A 45 -7.67 -9.05 11.88
C MET A 45 -7.51 -10.10 10.78
N ALA A 46 -6.69 -9.76 9.82
CA ALA A 46 -6.23 -10.69 8.80
C ALA A 46 -4.76 -10.43 8.47
N GLN A 47 -4.06 -11.51 8.21
CA GLN A 47 -2.72 -11.52 7.65
C GLN A 47 -2.81 -11.92 6.20
N MET A 48 -2.22 -11.12 5.32
CA MET A 48 -2.07 -11.44 3.90
C MET A 48 -0.59 -11.51 3.55
N GLU A 49 -0.22 -12.55 2.83
CA GLU A 49 1.10 -12.72 2.24
C GLU A 49 1.03 -12.57 0.72
N SER A 50 2.01 -11.86 0.15
CA SER A 50 2.15 -11.75 -1.29
C SER A 50 3.60 -11.95 -1.72
N THR A 51 3.78 -12.71 -2.80
CA THR A 51 5.07 -12.78 -3.51
C THR A 51 5.14 -11.63 -4.51
N THR A 52 6.06 -10.71 -4.26
CA THR A 52 6.35 -9.58 -5.14
C THR A 52 7.78 -9.68 -5.63
N GLY A 53 7.96 -10.23 -6.83
CA GLY A 53 9.28 -10.50 -7.39
C GLY A 53 10.07 -11.41 -6.43
N PRO A 54 11.31 -11.05 -6.02
CA PRO A 54 12.10 -11.87 -5.10
C PRO A 54 11.68 -11.72 -3.63
N TYR A 55 10.71 -10.86 -3.32
CA TYR A 55 10.36 -10.51 -1.95
C TYR A 55 9.04 -11.15 -1.54
N ARG A 56 9.02 -11.69 -0.31
CA ARG A 56 7.79 -12.04 0.40
C ARG A 56 7.36 -10.83 1.22
N VAL A 57 6.17 -10.30 0.94
CA VAL A 57 5.59 -9.17 1.67
C VAL A 57 4.47 -9.71 2.55
N VAL A 58 4.51 -9.35 3.84
CA VAL A 58 3.45 -9.68 4.79
C VAL A 58 2.77 -8.38 5.20
N SER A 59 1.44 -8.36 5.13
CA SER A 59 0.61 -7.24 5.57
C SER A 59 -0.38 -7.72 6.62
N LEU A 60 -0.55 -6.92 7.66
CA LEU A 60 -1.63 -7.05 8.63
C LEU A 60 -2.64 -5.95 8.36
N MET A 61 -3.90 -6.35 8.18
CA MET A 61 -5.03 -5.45 7.97
C MET A 61 -6.27 -6.00 8.67
N SER A 62 -7.38 -5.26 8.68
CA SER A 62 -8.61 -5.82 9.24
C SER A 62 -9.13 -6.95 8.37
N ARG A 63 -9.89 -7.85 9.01
CA ARG A 63 -10.59 -8.91 8.30
C ARG A 63 -11.56 -8.33 7.27
N GLU A 64 -12.31 -7.31 7.66
CA GLU A 64 -13.27 -6.64 6.78
C GLU A 64 -12.58 -6.05 5.54
N ALA A 65 -11.40 -5.44 5.70
CA ALA A 65 -10.66 -4.90 4.57
C ALA A 65 -10.21 -6.01 3.59
N THR A 66 -9.78 -7.15 4.13
CA THR A 66 -9.38 -8.32 3.33
C THR A 66 -10.57 -8.87 2.54
N ASP A 67 -11.74 -8.95 3.18
CA ASP A 67 -12.96 -9.46 2.58
C ASP A 67 -13.52 -8.48 1.53
N GLN A 68 -13.53 -7.17 1.82
CA GLN A 68 -13.96 -6.13 0.88
C GLN A 68 -13.07 -6.02 -0.36
N LEU A 69 -11.78 -6.31 -0.22
CA LEU A 69 -10.82 -6.35 -1.31
C LEU A 69 -10.78 -7.72 -2.01
N GLU A 70 -11.61 -8.67 -1.58
CA GLU A 70 -11.70 -10.03 -2.12
C GLU A 70 -10.32 -10.72 -2.19
N LEU A 71 -9.47 -10.46 -1.20
CA LEU A 71 -8.11 -11.02 -1.18
C LEU A 71 -8.17 -12.52 -0.90
N GLN A 72 -7.63 -13.27 -1.85
CA GLN A 72 -7.55 -14.72 -1.82
C GLN A 72 -6.28 -15.17 -2.54
N VAL A 73 -5.83 -16.38 -2.22
CA VAL A 73 -4.65 -16.98 -2.86
C VAL A 73 -4.83 -17.00 -4.38
N GLY A 74 -3.79 -16.58 -5.09
CA GLY A 74 -3.77 -16.50 -6.56
C GLY A 74 -4.23 -15.15 -7.14
N VAL A 75 -4.80 -14.24 -6.33
CA VAL A 75 -5.18 -12.91 -6.80
C VAL A 75 -3.97 -11.99 -6.92
N LEU A 76 -3.98 -11.18 -7.96
CA LEU A 76 -3.03 -10.10 -8.16
C LEU A 76 -3.36 -8.93 -7.24
N ALA A 77 -2.40 -8.52 -6.41
CA ALA A 77 -2.54 -7.39 -5.48
C ALA A 77 -1.34 -6.44 -5.58
N GLU A 78 -1.55 -5.18 -5.21
CA GLU A 78 -0.48 -4.18 -5.10
C GLU A 78 -0.33 -3.80 -3.62
N ALA A 79 0.77 -4.22 -3.00
CA ALA A 79 1.12 -3.80 -1.65
C ALA A 79 1.65 -2.37 -1.69
N MET A 80 0.87 -1.43 -1.17
CA MET A 80 1.24 -0.02 -1.06
C MET A 80 1.81 0.26 0.33
N ILE A 81 3.11 0.56 0.37
CA ILE A 81 3.80 0.86 1.63
C ILE A 81 3.86 2.38 1.78
N LYS A 82 3.26 2.87 2.86
CA LYS A 82 3.31 4.30 3.22
C LYS A 82 4.67 4.60 3.84
N SER A 83 5.67 4.79 3.00
CA SER A 83 7.05 5.02 3.44
C SER A 83 7.21 6.43 3.99
N THR A 84 7.32 6.53 5.31
CA THR A 84 8.03 7.65 5.92
C THR A 84 9.29 7.25 6.67
N ASP A 85 9.62 5.95 6.82
CA ASP A 85 11.01 5.38 6.87
C ASP A 85 10.99 3.88 7.25
N VAL A 86 11.93 3.08 6.72
CA VAL A 86 12.12 1.64 7.05
C VAL A 86 13.63 1.34 7.11
N VAL A 87 14.12 0.81 8.23
CA VAL A 87 15.49 0.29 8.38
C VAL A 87 15.45 -1.04 9.13
N VAL A 88 16.00 -2.10 8.52
CA VAL A 88 16.10 -3.44 9.11
C VAL A 88 17.54 -3.93 8.95
N GLU A 89 18.15 -4.34 10.05
CA GLU A 89 19.52 -4.87 10.10
C GLU A 89 19.54 -6.24 10.77
N ARG A 90 20.39 -7.16 10.29
CA ARG A 90 20.65 -8.46 10.93
C ARG A 90 22.15 -8.72 10.97
N HIS A 91 22.69 -8.97 12.16
CA HIS A 91 24.10 -9.36 12.39
C HIS A 91 24.21 -10.83 12.81
N ALA A 92 25.38 -11.44 12.56
CA ALA A 92 25.63 -12.88 12.70
C ALA A 92 25.44 -13.40 14.13
N ALA A 93 24.88 -14.60 14.27
CA ALA A 93 25.09 -15.38 15.49
C ALA A 93 26.53 -15.90 15.44
N GLY A 94 27.37 -15.42 16.35
CA GLY A 94 28.65 -16.06 16.69
C GLY A 94 28.40 -17.35 17.44
#